data_AF-A0A3D4QT34-F1
#
_entry.id   AF-A0A3D4QT34-F1
#
_cell.length_a   1.000
_cell.length_b   1.000
_cell.length_c   1.000
_cell.angle_alpha   90.00
_cell.angle_beta   90.00
_cell.angle_gamma   90.00
#
_symmetry.space_group_name_H-M   'P 1'
#
loop_
_entity.id
_entity.type
_entity.pdbx_description
1 polymer ?
#
loop_
_entity_poly.entity_id
_entity_poly.type
_entity_poly.pdbx_seq_one_letter_code
_entity_poly.pdbx_strand_id
1 'polypeptide(L)'
;MTVVRVVCDILEKRYQNISINDDEFISGISQYTKDNHLEMLMTVNETNNENIALVESFIEPLLELPEEFIVPYFVYYDEIKEVKKLSGIIFDIAYDVYKQRSMPDKIDEYEKRFMKLAACLYNCDGIRTMVEATISETIMDLDFAKGKTDKFSMRLSRRVSVGKCPAE
;
A
#
# COMPACT_ATOMS: atom_id res chain seq x y z
N MET A 1 27.49 -5.14 -4.05
CA MET A 1 26.25 -5.74 -3.51
C MET A 1 25.13 -4.74 -3.77
N THR A 2 24.03 -5.14 -4.41
CA THR A 2 22.88 -4.25 -4.65
C THR A 2 21.93 -4.27 -3.46
N VAL A 3 21.16 -3.20 -3.23
CA VAL A 3 20.16 -3.19 -2.15
C VAL A 3 19.11 -4.29 -2.32
N VAL A 4 18.73 -4.61 -3.56
CA VAL A 4 17.84 -5.73 -3.88
C VAL A 4 18.41 -7.04 -3.34
N ARG A 5 19.71 -7.29 -3.56
CA ARG A 5 20.36 -8.50 -3.04
C ARG A 5 20.42 -8.50 -1.51
N VAL A 6 20.66 -7.35 -0.89
CA VAL A 6 20.61 -7.23 0.59
C VAL A 6 19.24 -7.60 1.13
N VAL A 7 18.16 -7.09 0.53
CA VAL A 7 16.79 -7.45 0.92
C VAL A 7 16.56 -8.95 0.74
N CYS A 8 16.95 -9.54 -0.40
CA CYS A 8 16.85 -10.99 -0.61
C CYS A 8 17.62 -11.78 0.46
N ASP A 9 18.85 -11.39 0.79
CA ASP A 9 19.67 -12.06 1.79
C ASP A 9 19.05 -11.96 3.21
N ILE A 10 18.40 -10.84 3.55
CA ILE A 10 17.66 -10.68 4.81
C ILE A 10 16.44 -11.61 4.82
N LEU A 11 15.68 -11.66 3.73
CA LEU A 11 14.50 -12.52 3.61
C LEU A 11 14.87 -14.01 3.65
N GLU A 12 15.92 -14.45 2.95
CA GLU A 12 16.44 -15.83 2.98
C GLU A 12 16.89 -16.25 4.39
N LYS A 13 17.50 -15.33 5.16
CA LYS A 13 17.90 -15.59 6.54
C LYS A 13 16.71 -15.68 7.49
N ARG A 14 15.70 -14.83 7.27
CA ARG A 14 14.54 -14.72 8.15
C ARG A 14 13.52 -15.84 7.92
N TYR A 15 13.33 -16.22 6.66
CA TYR A 15 12.29 -17.14 6.23
C TYR A 15 12.90 -18.35 5.51
N GLN A 16 12.74 -19.53 6.11
CA GLN A 16 13.41 -20.75 5.64
C GLN A 16 12.84 -21.31 4.33
N ASN A 17 11.61 -20.92 3.94
CA ASN A 17 10.91 -21.50 2.78
C ASN A 17 10.61 -20.49 1.66
N ILE A 18 11.20 -19.29 1.69
CA ILE A 18 11.04 -18.35 0.57
C ILE A 18 11.94 -18.79 -0.59
N SER A 19 11.32 -19.18 -1.71
CA SER A 19 12.03 -19.44 -2.96
C SER A 19 12.22 -18.13 -3.74
N ILE A 20 13.41 -17.54 -3.66
CA ILE A 20 13.78 -16.33 -4.41
C ILE A 20 14.24 -16.70 -5.83
N ASN A 21 13.38 -17.34 -6.61
CA ASN A 21 13.65 -17.66 -8.02
C ASN A 21 12.55 -17.16 -8.96
N ASP A 22 11.58 -16.39 -8.44
CA ASP A 22 10.50 -15.82 -9.22
C ASP A 22 10.85 -14.40 -9.68
N ASP A 23 10.84 -14.18 -11.00
CA ASP A 23 11.14 -12.89 -11.63
C ASP A 23 10.14 -11.81 -11.17
N GLU A 24 8.89 -12.17 -10.90
CA GLU A 24 7.86 -11.24 -10.41
C GLU A 24 8.17 -10.78 -8.98
N PHE A 25 8.60 -11.71 -8.13
CA PHE A 25 9.02 -11.40 -6.77
C PHE A 25 10.24 -10.46 -6.73
N ILE A 26 11.27 -10.75 -7.53
CA ILE A 26 12.46 -9.90 -7.63
C ILE A 26 12.12 -8.52 -8.21
N SER A 27 11.25 -8.46 -9.22
CA SER A 27 10.74 -7.20 -9.76
C SER A 27 10.06 -6.37 -8.69
N GLY A 28 9.21 -7.00 -7.86
CA GLY A 28 8.57 -6.40 -6.71
C GLY A 28 9.55 -5.82 -5.69
N ILE A 29 10.57 -6.58 -5.30
CA ILE A 29 11.64 -6.07 -4.41
C ILE A 29 12.36 -4.87 -5.04
N SER A 30 12.69 -4.96 -6.34
CA SER A 30 13.34 -3.85 -7.04
C SER A 30 12.48 -2.59 -7.01
N GLN A 31 11.19 -2.72 -7.26
CA GLN A 31 10.27 -1.57 -7.27
C GLN A 31 10.06 -1.01 -5.85
N TYR A 32 9.95 -1.88 -4.84
CA TYR A 32 9.89 -1.48 -3.43
C TYR A 32 11.14 -0.70 -3.00
N THR A 33 12.33 -1.21 -3.30
CA THR A 33 13.59 -0.55 -2.93
C THR A 33 13.74 0.83 -3.56
N LYS A 34 13.30 0.99 -4.82
CA LYS A 34 13.29 2.29 -5.52
C LYS A 34 12.31 3.28 -4.90
N ASP A 35 11.07 2.85 -4.66
CA ASP A 35 10.03 3.73 -4.12
C ASP A 35 10.32 4.20 -2.69
N ASN A 36 11.03 3.37 -1.91
CA ASN A 36 11.44 3.70 -0.55
C ASN A 36 12.86 4.29 -0.48
N HIS A 37 13.49 4.57 -1.63
CA HIS A 37 14.84 5.14 -1.73
C HIS A 37 15.91 4.37 -0.94
N LEU A 38 15.77 3.05 -0.79
CA LEU A 38 16.68 2.24 0.02
C LEU A 38 18.10 2.17 -0.56
N GLU A 39 18.25 2.43 -1.86
CA GLU A 39 19.56 2.58 -2.50
C GLU A 39 20.40 3.70 -1.87
N MET A 40 19.78 4.75 -1.33
CA MET A 40 20.47 5.86 -0.67
C MET A 40 21.03 5.48 0.71
N LEU A 41 20.56 4.37 1.29
CA LEU A 41 21.05 3.87 2.58
C LEU A 41 22.37 3.11 2.42
N MET A 42 22.67 2.63 1.22
CA MET A 42 23.90 1.89 0.94
C MET A 42 25.06 2.88 0.74
N THR A 43 25.94 3.01 1.74
CA THR A 43 27.10 3.92 1.62
C THR A 43 28.41 3.15 1.37
N VAL A 44 29.26 3.72 0.50
CA VAL A 44 30.55 3.09 0.08
C VAL A 44 31.55 2.97 1.23
N ASN A 45 31.37 3.76 2.30
CA ASN A 45 32.30 3.83 3.43
C ASN A 45 31.90 2.94 4.62
N GLU A 46 30.72 2.32 4.59
CA GLU A 46 30.24 1.43 5.65
C GLU A 46 30.56 -0.03 5.35
N THR A 47 30.73 -0.82 6.40
CA THR A 47 30.90 -2.27 6.26
C THR A 47 29.63 -2.91 5.69
N ASN A 48 29.77 -4.08 5.06
CA ASN A 48 28.60 -4.82 4.58
C ASN A 48 27.59 -5.11 5.71
N ASN A 49 28.05 -5.31 6.94
CA ASN A 49 27.18 -5.59 8.09
C ASN A 49 26.38 -4.35 8.53
N GLU A 50 26.98 -3.17 8.49
CA GLU A 50 26.29 -1.91 8.80
C GLU A 50 25.22 -1.60 7.75
N ASN A 51 25.57 -1.76 6.46
CA ASN A 51 24.62 -1.61 5.37
C ASN A 51 23.43 -2.59 5.48
N ILE A 52 23.67 -3.84 5.86
CA ILE A 52 22.60 -4.83 6.11
C ILE A 52 21.71 -4.38 7.27
N ALA A 53 22.30 -3.99 8.41
CA ALA A 53 21.53 -3.58 9.58
C ALA A 53 20.67 -2.33 9.31
N LEU A 54 21.19 -1.39 8.52
CA LEU A 54 20.42 -0.21 8.07
C LEU A 54 19.23 -0.64 7.22
N VAL A 55 19.44 -1.43 6.16
CA VAL A 55 18.34 -1.89 5.29
C VAL A 55 17.32 -2.71 6.09
N GLU A 56 17.78 -3.60 6.97
CA GLU A 56 16.93 -4.42 7.85
C GLU A 56 16.02 -3.55 8.73
N SER A 57 16.57 -2.51 9.36
CA SER A 57 15.78 -1.59 10.20
C SER A 57 14.66 -0.86 9.44
N PHE A 58 14.84 -0.60 8.14
CA PHE A 58 13.82 0.04 7.30
C PHE A 58 12.74 -0.94 6.84
N ILE A 59 13.11 -2.20 6.60
CA ILE A 59 12.16 -3.24 6.17
C ILE A 59 11.55 -4.01 7.35
N GLU A 60 11.97 -3.75 8.59
CA GLU A 60 11.47 -4.40 9.81
C GLU A 60 9.93 -4.47 9.89
N PRO A 61 9.15 -3.42 9.57
CA PRO A 61 7.68 -3.51 9.60
C PRO A 61 7.12 -4.55 8.62
N LEU A 62 7.85 -4.86 7.55
CA LEU A 62 7.51 -5.93 6.63
C LEU A 62 7.90 -7.30 7.21
N LEU A 63 9.01 -7.38 7.95
CA LEU A 63 9.49 -8.60 8.61
C LEU A 63 8.62 -9.04 9.81
N GLU A 64 7.73 -8.16 10.27
CA GLU A 64 6.69 -8.48 11.26
C GLU A 64 5.47 -9.18 10.65
N LEU A 65 5.32 -9.18 9.32
CA LEU A 65 4.23 -9.90 8.67
C LEU A 65 4.47 -11.42 8.70
N PRO A 66 3.40 -12.23 8.81
CA PRO A 66 3.48 -13.67 8.59
C PRO A 66 4.17 -14.03 7.26
N GLU A 67 4.96 -15.11 7.29
CA GLU A 67 5.77 -15.56 6.14
C GLU A 67 4.93 -15.75 4.88
N GLU A 68 3.69 -16.24 5.03
CA GLU A 68 2.75 -16.44 3.93
C GLU A 68 2.38 -15.16 3.16
N PHE A 69 2.65 -13.98 3.72
CA PHE A 69 2.32 -12.69 3.09
C PHE A 69 3.51 -12.04 2.39
N ILE A 70 4.74 -12.45 2.69
CA ILE A 70 5.94 -11.79 2.18
C ILE A 70 6.06 -11.97 0.67
N VAL A 71 5.94 -13.20 0.17
CA VAL A 71 6.00 -13.47 -1.27
C VAL A 71 4.87 -12.77 -2.02
N PRO A 72 3.59 -12.96 -1.65
CA PRO A 72 2.51 -12.24 -2.29
C PRO A 72 2.66 -10.71 -2.23
N TYR A 73 3.21 -10.15 -1.14
CA TYR A 73 3.36 -8.70 -1.00
C TYR A 73 4.26 -8.13 -2.09
N PHE A 74 5.40 -8.76 -2.34
CA PHE A 74 6.32 -8.30 -3.37
C PHE A 74 5.80 -8.62 -4.77
N VAL A 75 5.22 -9.80 -4.99
CA VAL A 75 4.63 -10.16 -6.30
C VAL A 75 3.57 -9.15 -6.73
N TYR A 76 2.70 -8.71 -5.82
CA TYR A 76 1.62 -7.75 -6.09
C TYR A 76 1.95 -6.32 -5.65
N TYR A 77 3.22 -5.98 -5.50
CA TYR A 77 3.63 -4.70 -4.90
C TYR A 77 3.08 -3.49 -5.67
N ASP A 78 3.15 -3.52 -7.00
CA ASP A 78 2.68 -2.43 -7.85
C ASP A 78 1.16 -2.25 -7.78
N GLU A 79 0.39 -3.34 -7.76
CA GLU A 79 -1.05 -3.31 -7.58
C GLU A 79 -1.44 -2.77 -6.20
N ILE A 80 -0.76 -3.23 -5.13
CA ILE A 80 -1.00 -2.75 -3.76
C ILE A 80 -0.73 -1.24 -3.68
N LYS A 81 0.38 -0.79 -4.27
CA LYS A 81 0.74 0.63 -4.34
C LYS A 81 -0.31 1.45 -5.08
N GLU A 82 -0.74 0.99 -6.25
CA GLU A 82 -1.73 1.70 -7.06
C GLU A 82 -3.11 1.72 -6.37
N VAL A 83 -3.51 0.64 -5.69
CA VAL A 83 -4.72 0.61 -4.85
C VAL A 83 -4.65 1.65 -3.74
N LYS A 84 -3.54 1.73 -3.00
CA LYS A 84 -3.36 2.76 -1.95
C LYS A 84 -3.44 4.17 -2.51
N LYS A 85 -2.82 4.42 -3.66
CA LYS A 85 -2.86 5.72 -4.34
C LYS A 85 -4.28 6.10 -4.78
N LEU A 86 -4.98 5.20 -5.49
CA LEU A 86 -6.36 5.42 -5.92
C LEU A 86 -7.30 5.60 -4.72
N SER A 87 -7.09 4.82 -3.66
CA SER A 87 -7.82 4.96 -2.41
C SER A 87 -7.69 6.36 -1.79
N GLY A 88 -6.49 6.95 -1.82
CA GLY A 88 -6.27 8.34 -1.38
C GLY A 88 -6.94 9.37 -2.27
N ILE A 89 -6.84 9.22 -3.60
CA ILE A 89 -7.52 10.12 -4.56
C ILE A 89 -9.04 10.09 -4.34
N ILE A 90 -9.63 8.91 -4.23
CA ILE A 90 -11.06 8.73 -4.00
C ILE A 90 -11.49 9.35 -2.67
N PHE A 91 -10.69 9.19 -1.62
CA PHE A 91 -10.93 9.80 -0.32
C PHE A 91 -10.98 11.33 -0.41
N ASP A 92 -10.01 11.95 -1.09
CA ASP A 92 -9.96 13.40 -1.26
C ASP A 92 -11.19 13.91 -2.03
N ILE A 93 -11.61 13.17 -3.06
CA ILE A 93 -12.84 13.46 -3.82
C ILE A 93 -14.07 13.39 -2.90
N ALA A 94 -14.23 12.32 -2.13
CA ALA A 94 -15.33 12.17 -1.19
C ALA A 94 -15.36 13.30 -0.15
N TYR A 95 -14.20 13.72 0.32
CA TYR A 95 -14.07 14.84 1.24
C TYR A 95 -14.42 16.20 0.61
N ASP A 96 -14.05 16.43 -0.65
CA ASP A 96 -14.44 17.63 -1.39
C ASP A 96 -15.97 17.66 -1.66
N VAL A 97 -16.58 16.51 -1.98
CA VAL A 97 -18.04 16.37 -2.10
C VAL A 97 -18.73 16.71 -0.77
N TYR A 98 -18.22 16.22 0.36
CA TYR A 98 -18.72 16.60 1.69
C TYR A 98 -18.66 18.12 1.91
N LYS A 99 -17.59 18.77 1.44
CA LYS A 99 -17.42 20.23 1.50
C LYS A 99 -18.28 21.01 0.48
N GLN A 100 -19.19 20.34 -0.21
CA GLN A 100 -20.05 20.92 -1.25
C GLN A 100 -19.26 21.56 -2.41
N ARG A 101 -18.06 21.04 -2.67
CA ARG A 101 -17.31 21.38 -3.88
C ARG A 101 -17.82 20.52 -5.03
N SER A 102 -17.69 21.04 -6.26
CA SER A 102 -18.08 20.31 -7.46
C SER A 102 -17.36 18.96 -7.53
N MET A 103 -18.14 17.92 -7.83
CA MET A 103 -17.62 16.59 -8.04
C MET A 103 -16.68 16.60 -9.26
N PRO A 104 -15.47 16.05 -9.16
CA PRO A 104 -14.56 16.00 -10.30
C PRO A 104 -15.06 15.01 -11.37
N ASP A 105 -14.94 15.41 -12.64
CA ASP A 105 -15.41 14.67 -13.83
C ASP A 105 -14.81 13.26 -14.02
N LYS A 106 -13.85 12.85 -13.19
CA LYS A 106 -13.04 11.63 -13.38
C LYS A 106 -13.36 10.48 -12.42
N ILE A 107 -14.35 10.64 -11.53
CA ILE A 107 -14.61 9.62 -10.51
C ILE A 107 -14.92 8.23 -11.09
N ASP A 108 -15.62 8.17 -12.23
CA ASP A 108 -15.98 6.91 -12.88
C ASP A 108 -14.75 6.19 -13.46
N GLU A 109 -13.75 6.95 -13.92
CA GLU A 109 -12.46 6.40 -14.37
C GLU A 109 -11.71 5.79 -13.18
N TYR A 110 -11.67 6.50 -12.05
CA TYR A 110 -11.01 6.02 -10.84
C TYR A 110 -11.73 4.80 -10.25
N GLU A 111 -13.06 4.78 -10.20
CA GLU A 111 -13.86 3.61 -9.79
C GLU A 111 -13.51 2.40 -10.65
N LYS A 112 -13.54 2.53 -11.99
CA LYS A 112 -13.26 1.40 -12.88
C LYS A 112 -11.86 0.83 -12.68
N ARG A 113 -10.84 1.70 -12.57
CA ARG A 113 -9.44 1.29 -12.34
C ARG A 113 -9.28 0.63 -10.97
N PHE A 114 -9.87 1.23 -9.94
CA PHE A 114 -9.84 0.72 -8.58
C PHE A 114 -10.50 -0.66 -8.47
N MET A 115 -11.71 -0.83 -9.01
CA MET A 115 -12.45 -2.09 -8.95
C MET A 115 -11.71 -3.23 -9.69
N LYS A 116 -11.02 -2.93 -10.79
CA LYS A 116 -10.18 -3.92 -11.48
C LYS A 116 -9.03 -4.42 -10.60
N LEU A 117 -8.32 -3.50 -9.93
CA LEU A 117 -7.22 -3.85 -9.04
C LEU A 117 -7.70 -4.55 -7.77
N ALA A 118 -8.79 -4.05 -7.16
CA ALA A 118 -9.40 -4.64 -6.00
C ALA A 118 -9.82 -6.10 -6.25
N ALA A 119 -10.43 -6.38 -7.41
CA ALA A 119 -10.77 -7.75 -7.79
C ALA A 119 -9.54 -8.66 -7.96
N CYS A 120 -8.43 -8.14 -8.47
CA CYS A 120 -7.18 -8.89 -8.57
C CYS A 120 -6.66 -9.27 -7.17
N LEU A 121 -6.53 -8.29 -6.28
CA LEU A 121 -5.94 -8.49 -4.95
C LEU A 121 -6.85 -9.27 -4.00
N TYR A 122 -8.17 -9.11 -4.08
CA TYR A 122 -9.11 -9.80 -3.19
C TYR A 122 -9.21 -11.30 -3.47
N ASN A 123 -8.83 -11.74 -4.67
CA ASN A 123 -8.77 -13.15 -5.05
C ASN A 123 -7.43 -13.83 -4.66
N CYS A 124 -6.48 -13.08 -4.11
CA CYS A 124 -5.22 -13.62 -3.60
C CYS A 124 -5.30 -13.81 -2.08
N ASP A 125 -5.38 -15.05 -1.61
CA ASP A 125 -5.56 -15.36 -0.18
C ASP A 125 -4.47 -14.75 0.72
N GLY A 126 -3.22 -14.67 0.22
CA GLY A 126 -2.09 -14.07 0.94
C GLY A 126 -2.08 -12.54 0.97
N ILE A 127 -2.95 -11.85 0.23
CA ILE A 127 -3.03 -10.38 0.23
C ILE A 127 -4.38 -9.86 0.68
N ARG A 128 -5.44 -10.65 0.51
CA ARG A 128 -6.82 -10.26 0.81
C ARG A 128 -6.95 -9.61 2.18
N THR A 129 -6.43 -10.24 3.23
CA THR A 129 -6.50 -9.74 4.61
C THR A 129 -5.77 -8.40 4.80
N MET A 130 -4.69 -8.16 4.06
CA MET A 130 -3.92 -6.92 4.11
C MET A 130 -4.65 -5.74 3.44
N VAL A 131 -5.42 -6.01 2.38
CA VAL A 131 -6.05 -4.95 1.56
C VAL A 131 -7.55 -4.78 1.81
N GLU A 132 -8.23 -5.74 2.44
CA GLU A 132 -9.69 -5.77 2.62
C GLU A 132 -10.23 -4.51 3.27
N ALA A 133 -9.63 -4.05 4.38
CA ALA A 133 -10.06 -2.83 5.05
C ALA A 133 -9.93 -1.60 4.14
N THR A 134 -8.83 -1.51 3.39
CA THR A 134 -8.61 -0.42 2.43
C THR A 134 -9.62 -0.47 1.29
N ILE A 135 -9.91 -1.66 0.78
CA ILE A 135 -10.88 -1.86 -0.30
C ILE A 135 -12.29 -1.46 0.17
N SER A 136 -12.72 -1.99 1.31
CA SER A 136 -14.05 -1.70 1.88
C SER A 136 -14.26 -0.21 2.15
N GLU A 137 -13.29 0.47 2.76
CA GLU A 137 -13.38 1.90 3.05
C GLU A 137 -13.44 2.73 1.77
N THR A 138 -12.67 2.34 0.74
CA THR A 138 -12.66 3.06 -0.54
C THR A 138 -13.97 2.88 -1.31
N ILE A 139 -14.59 1.70 -1.25
CA ILE A 139 -15.92 1.47 -1.86
C ILE A 139 -16.96 2.36 -1.20
N MET A 140 -16.95 2.48 0.14
CA MET A 140 -17.86 3.39 0.84
C MET A 140 -17.65 4.86 0.43
N ASP A 141 -16.39 5.30 0.27
CA ASP A 141 -16.10 6.65 -0.20
C ASP A 141 -16.57 6.89 -1.64
N LEU A 142 -16.42 5.90 -2.53
CA LEU A 142 -16.96 5.96 -3.90
C LEU A 142 -18.48 6.10 -3.88
N ASP A 143 -19.17 5.27 -3.12
CA ASP A 143 -20.63 5.32 -3.03
C ASP A 143 -21.11 6.66 -2.45
N PHE A 144 -20.41 7.20 -1.45
CA PHE A 144 -20.73 8.51 -0.88
C PHE A 144 -20.51 9.62 -1.91
N ALA A 145 -19.33 9.66 -2.53
CA ALA A 145 -18.99 10.68 -3.51
C ALA A 145 -19.97 10.70 -4.68
N LYS A 146 -20.45 9.53 -5.11
CA LYS A 146 -21.45 9.37 -6.18
C LYS A 146 -22.89 9.59 -5.74
N GLY A 147 -23.13 9.91 -4.47
CA GLY A 147 -24.47 10.12 -3.92
C GLY A 147 -25.33 8.85 -3.85
N LYS A 148 -24.71 7.66 -3.90
CA LYS A 148 -25.40 6.37 -3.73
C LYS A 148 -25.70 6.06 -2.26
N THR A 149 -24.97 6.69 -1.34
CA THR A 149 -25.15 6.57 0.11
C THR A 149 -24.88 7.91 0.81
N ASP A 150 -25.50 8.12 1.96
CA ASP A 150 -25.24 9.22 2.89
C ASP A 150 -24.25 8.83 3.99
N LYS A 151 -23.87 7.56 4.06
CA LYS A 151 -22.94 7.02 5.06
C LYS A 151 -21.50 7.34 4.70
N PHE A 152 -20.71 7.67 5.71
CA PHE A 152 -19.28 7.87 5.58
C PHE A 152 -18.52 6.58 5.88
N SER A 153 -17.39 6.40 5.19
CA SER A 153 -16.36 5.47 5.64
C SER A 153 -15.84 5.87 7.03
N MET A 154 -15.19 4.96 7.75
CA MET A 154 -14.62 5.30 9.06
C MET A 154 -13.56 6.40 8.93
N ARG A 155 -12.73 6.34 7.87
CA ARG A 155 -11.70 7.36 7.63
C ARG A 155 -12.29 8.73 7.31
N LEU A 156 -13.37 8.79 6.51
CA LEU A 156 -14.06 10.04 6.22
C LEU A 156 -14.77 10.59 7.45
N SER A 157 -15.42 9.73 8.22
CA SER A 157 -16.05 10.08 9.50
C SER A 157 -15.06 10.73 10.47
N ARG A 158 -13.87 10.14 10.63
CA ARG A 158 -12.79 10.70 11.47
C ARG A 158 -12.35 12.07 10.95
N ARG A 159 -12.12 12.21 9.65
CA ARG A 159 -11.66 13.48 9.05
C ARG A 159 -12.68 14.60 9.20
N VAL A 160 -13.97 14.30 9.04
CA VAL A 160 -15.07 15.26 9.21
C VAL A 160 -15.26 15.64 10.68
N SER A 161 -15.18 14.66 11.59
CA SER A 161 -15.38 14.88 13.03
C SER A 161 -14.28 15.76 13.65
N VAL A 162 -13.03 15.60 13.21
CA VAL A 162 -11.90 16.45 13.62
C VAL A 162 -12.07 17.91 13.16
N GLY A 163 -12.88 18.17 12.13
CA GLY A 163 -13.20 19.52 11.66
C GLY A 163 -14.26 20.26 12.49
N LYS A 164 -14.90 19.61 13.47
CA LYS A 164 -15.79 20.26 14.42
C LYS A 164 -15.01 20.60 15.69
N CYS A 165 -14.45 21.81 15.78
CA CYS A 165 -14.19 22.37 17.12
C CYS A 165 -15.52 22.45 17.88
N PRO A 166 -15.56 22.14 19.18
CA PRO A 166 -16.72 22.46 19.99
C PRO A 166 -16.86 23.99 19.99
N ALA A 167 -18.07 24.46 19.70
CA ALA A 167 -18.41 25.86 19.94
C ALA A 167 -18.33 26.11 21.45
N GLU A 168 -17.36 26.93 21.86
CA GLU A 168 -17.43 27.67 23.13
C GLU A 168 -18.33 28.90 22.97
#